data_AF-A0A6C0KQI7-F1
#
_entry.id   AF-A0A6C0KQI7-F1
#
_cell.length_a   1.000
_cell.length_b   1.000
_cell.length_c   1.000
_cell.angle_alpha   90.00
_cell.angle_beta   90.00
_cell.angle_gamma   90.00
#
_symmetry.space_group_name_H-M   'P 1'
#
loop_
_entity.id
_entity.type
_entity.pdbx_description
1 polymer ?
#
loop_
_entity_poly.entity_id
_entity_poly.type
_entity_poly.pdbx_seq_one_letter_code
_entity_poly.pdbx_strand_id
1 'polypeptide(L)'
;MSDYSSINTLIGTFSSIDDINTRSIDASNLICIDTNNNRIGINTIDPSYSIHIVDNSSVNIGIYTPQIYFDINKLPDTSNQLTKGQVYFDRSTGNLKVKL
;
A
#
# COMPACT_ATOMS: atom_id res chain seq x y z
N MET A 1 -19.13 0.75 -31.82
CA MET A 1 -19.31 1.90 -30.90
C MET A 1 -18.46 1.54 -29.68
N SER A 2 -17.44 2.34 -29.41
CA SER A 2 -16.32 2.01 -28.51
C SER A 2 -16.75 1.77 -27.06
N ASP A 3 -16.26 0.68 -26.48
CA ASP A 3 -16.41 0.35 -25.06
C ASP A 3 -15.77 1.45 -24.19
N TYR A 4 -16.53 2.04 -23.28
CA TYR A 4 -15.97 2.91 -22.24
C TYR A 4 -15.35 2.05 -21.14
N SER A 5 -14.05 1.78 -21.24
CA SER A 5 -13.27 1.38 -20.07
C SER A 5 -13.05 2.62 -19.21
N SER A 6 -13.42 2.58 -17.92
CA SER A 6 -13.24 3.69 -16.99
C SER A 6 -11.86 4.35 -17.11
N ILE A 7 -11.86 5.60 -17.55
CA ILE A 7 -10.75 6.54 -17.46
C ILE A 7 -10.79 7.14 -16.05
N ASN A 8 -10.33 6.40 -15.05
CA ASN A 8 -9.88 6.91 -13.75
C ASN A 8 -10.60 8.17 -13.23
N THR A 9 -11.71 8.02 -12.50
CA THR A 9 -12.61 9.14 -12.14
C THR A 9 -12.05 10.12 -11.10
N LEU A 10 -10.92 9.83 -10.44
CA LEU A 10 -10.23 10.77 -9.54
C LEU A 10 -8.73 10.43 -9.40
N ILE A 11 -7.86 11.35 -9.80
CA ILE A 11 -6.46 11.43 -9.34
C ILE A 11 -6.39 12.71 -8.50
N GLY A 12 -6.59 12.57 -7.19
CA GLY A 12 -6.43 13.68 -6.24
C GLY A 12 -5.09 13.57 -5.56
N THR A 13 -4.14 14.44 -5.89
CA THR A 13 -2.94 14.64 -5.05
C THR A 13 -3.27 15.70 -4.02
N PHE A 14 -3.44 15.31 -2.76
CA PHE A 14 -3.49 16.26 -1.65
C PHE A 14 -2.05 16.55 -1.24
N SER A 15 -1.45 17.61 -1.82
CA SER A 15 -0.12 18.09 -1.41
C SER A 15 -0.30 19.26 -0.45
N SER A 16 0.47 19.29 0.64
CA SER A 16 0.67 20.53 1.40
C SER A 16 1.29 21.57 0.45
N ILE A 17 0.70 22.76 0.38
CA ILE A 17 1.25 23.90 -0.36
C ILE A 17 2.00 24.76 0.65
N ASP A 18 3.30 24.96 0.46
CA ASP A 18 4.08 25.93 1.25
C ASP A 18 3.92 27.35 0.67
N ASP A 19 4.20 28.38 1.47
CA ASP A 19 3.69 29.76 1.40
C ASP A 19 3.98 30.60 0.13
N ILE A 20 4.53 30.04 -0.94
CA ILE A 20 4.87 30.81 -2.15
C ILE A 20 4.88 29.95 -3.41
N ASN A 21 3.72 29.88 -4.09
CA ASN A 21 3.51 29.65 -5.55
C ASN A 21 4.41 28.64 -6.28
N THR A 22 5.02 27.68 -5.58
CA THR A 22 5.85 26.62 -6.14
C THR A 22 5.11 25.31 -5.91
N ARG A 23 4.57 24.74 -6.98
CA ARG A 23 3.84 23.47 -6.99
C ARG A 23 4.82 22.29 -6.91
N SER A 24 5.76 22.33 -5.97
CA SER A 24 6.62 21.18 -5.72
C SER A 24 5.81 20.16 -4.92
N ILE A 25 5.62 18.97 -5.48
CA ILE A 25 4.98 17.87 -4.77
C ILE A 25 6.00 17.33 -3.77
N ASP A 26 5.68 17.37 -2.47
CA ASP A 26 6.49 16.69 -1.47
C ASP A 26 6.19 15.20 -1.50
N ALA A 27 7.05 14.45 -2.19
CA ALA A 27 6.93 13.00 -2.31
C ALA A 27 6.93 12.26 -0.96
N SER A 28 7.41 12.91 0.10
CA SER A 28 7.52 12.34 1.45
C SER A 28 6.30 12.63 2.32
N ASN A 29 5.31 13.40 1.83
CA ASN A 29 4.14 13.80 2.60
C ASN A 29 2.90 13.92 1.69
N LEU A 30 2.48 12.78 1.13
CA LEU A 30 1.29 12.71 0.28
C LEU A 30 0.65 11.34 0.27
N ILE A 31 -0.58 11.30 -0.24
CA ILE A 31 -1.25 10.08 -0.67
C ILE A 31 -1.36 10.13 -2.20
N CYS A 32 -0.84 9.10 -2.87
CA CYS A 32 -0.91 8.92 -4.31
C CYS A 32 -1.99 7.87 -4.64
N ILE A 33 -2.86 8.17 -5.61
CA ILE A 33 -3.80 7.20 -6.19
C ILE A 33 -3.39 7.03 -7.65
N ASP A 34 -2.62 5.97 -7.94
CA ASP A 34 -2.19 5.61 -9.29
C ASP A 34 -3.22 4.66 -9.89
N THR A 35 -4.13 5.27 -10.62
CA THR A 35 -5.26 4.59 -11.24
C THR A 35 -4.88 3.90 -12.56
N ASN A 36 -3.73 4.23 -13.16
CA ASN A 36 -3.23 3.51 -14.35
C ASN A 36 -2.73 2.11 -13.98
N ASN A 37 -2.20 1.94 -12.78
CA ASN A 37 -1.67 0.66 -12.30
C ASN A 37 -2.47 0.02 -11.15
N ASN A 38 -3.62 0.60 -10.77
CA ASN A 38 -4.46 0.17 -9.64
C ASN A 38 -3.71 0.12 -8.29
N ARG A 39 -3.07 1.24 -7.91
CA ARG A 39 -2.24 1.33 -6.71
C ARG A 39 -2.57 2.55 -5.85
N ILE A 40 -2.32 2.42 -4.55
CA ILE A 40 -2.34 3.51 -3.57
C ILE A 40 -0.95 3.61 -2.93
N GLY A 41 -0.38 4.81 -2.92
CA GLY A 41 0.89 5.15 -2.27
C GLY A 41 0.67 6.07 -1.07
N ILE A 42 1.41 5.86 0.02
CA ILE A 42 1.55 6.81 1.13
C ILE A 42 3.03 7.17 1.25
N ASN A 43 3.34 8.46 1.24
CA ASN A 43 4.69 9.02 1.21
C ASN A 43 5.53 8.49 0.02
N THR A 44 4.86 8.30 -1.12
CA THR A 44 5.50 7.94 -2.40
C THR A 44 4.60 8.33 -3.57
N ILE A 45 5.17 8.97 -4.60
CA ILE A 45 4.46 9.28 -5.85
C ILE A 45 4.38 8.09 -6.82
N ASP A 46 5.31 7.13 -6.68
CA ASP A 46 5.48 6.00 -7.61
C ASP A 46 5.31 4.66 -6.85
N PRO A 47 4.09 4.29 -6.46
CA PRO A 47 3.84 3.06 -5.74
C PRO A 47 4.27 1.83 -6.57
N SER A 48 5.08 0.94 -5.98
CA SER A 48 5.52 -0.31 -6.63
C SER A 48 4.61 -1.51 -6.31
N TYR A 49 3.69 -1.33 -5.36
CA TYR A 49 2.74 -2.34 -4.89
C TYR A 49 1.31 -1.78 -4.90
N SER A 50 0.29 -2.63 -4.86
CA SER A 50 -1.12 -2.19 -4.80
C SER A 50 -1.40 -1.26 -3.63
N ILE A 51 -0.74 -1.49 -2.48
CA ILE A 51 -0.64 -0.55 -1.37
C ILE A 51 0.85 -0.41 -1.06
N HIS A 52 1.43 0.77 -1.26
CA HIS A 52 2.84 1.05 -1.00
C HIS A 52 2.96 2.18 0.03
N ILE A 53 3.35 1.82 1.25
CA ILE A 53 3.59 2.78 2.33
C ILE A 53 5.09 2.85 2.54
N VAL A 54 5.68 4.03 2.34
CA VAL A 54 7.09 4.28 2.62
C VAL A 54 7.19 5.03 3.94
N ASP A 55 7.95 4.51 4.90
CA ASP A 55 8.38 5.34 6.03
C ASP A 55 9.60 6.15 5.59
N ASN A 56 9.47 7.47 5.67
CA ASN A 56 10.51 8.45 5.45
C ASN A 56 11.34 8.72 6.72
N SER A 57 10.96 8.14 7.86
CA SER A 57 11.75 8.14 9.09
C SER A 57 12.68 6.93 9.16
N SER A 58 13.93 7.14 9.57
CA SER A 58 14.88 6.03 9.80
C SER A 58 14.58 5.22 11.07
N VAL A 59 13.52 5.55 11.82
CA VAL A 59 13.32 5.08 13.20
C VAL A 59 12.09 4.17 13.33
N ASN A 60 11.07 4.30 12.48
CA ASN A 60 9.77 3.63 12.64
C ASN A 60 9.31 2.87 11.37
N ILE A 61 10.07 1.85 10.96
CA ILE A 61 9.76 1.06 9.76
C ILE A 61 8.52 0.18 10.00
N GLY A 62 7.32 0.64 9.63
CA GLY A 62 6.11 -0.19 9.69
C GLY A 62 4.77 0.56 9.59
N ILE A 63 3.68 -0.21 9.70
CA ILE A 63 2.30 0.31 9.77
C ILE A 63 1.90 0.42 11.25
N TYR A 64 1.78 1.65 11.76
CA TYR A 64 1.37 1.91 13.13
C TYR A 64 -0.13 2.22 13.16
N THR A 65 -0.93 1.26 13.62
CA THR A 65 -2.38 1.37 13.78
C THR A 65 -2.78 0.62 15.05
N PRO A 66 -3.86 1.01 15.77
CA PRO A 66 -4.25 0.32 16.99
C PRO A 66 -4.41 -1.19 16.82
N GLN A 67 -4.93 -1.61 15.65
CA GLN A 67 -5.12 -3.02 15.30
C GLN A 67 -4.97 -3.22 13.79
N ILE A 68 -4.38 -4.35 13.41
CA ILE A 68 -4.36 -4.85 12.03
C ILE A 68 -5.18 -6.13 12.01
N TYR A 69 -6.28 -6.13 11.26
CA TYR A 69 -7.13 -7.29 11.07
C TYR A 69 -6.75 -8.03 9.79
N PHE A 70 -6.53 -9.34 9.90
CA PHE A 70 -6.37 -10.22 8.74
C PHE A 70 -7.58 -11.18 8.68
N ASP A 71 -8.25 -11.22 7.53
CA ASP A 71 -9.25 -12.25 7.27
C ASP A 71 -8.53 -13.58 7.03
N ILE A 72 -8.43 -14.41 8.07
CA ILE A 72 -7.71 -15.69 8.05
C ILE A 72 -8.29 -16.68 7.01
N ASN A 73 -9.54 -16.48 6.57
CA ASN A 73 -10.13 -17.32 5.52
C ASN A 73 -9.65 -16.92 4.13
N LYS A 74 -9.08 -15.73 3.98
CA LYS A 74 -8.49 -15.20 2.74
C LYS A 74 -6.97 -15.25 2.74
N LEU A 75 -6.36 -15.66 3.84
CA LEU A 75 -4.91 -15.91 3.89
C LEU A 75 -4.57 -17.30 3.37
N PRO A 76 -3.40 -17.47 2.74
CA PRO A 76 -2.84 -18.79 2.44
C PRO A 76 -2.68 -19.61 3.72
N ASP A 77 -2.73 -20.93 3.60
CA ASP A 77 -2.71 -21.86 4.74
C ASP A 77 -1.45 -22.73 4.85
N THR A 78 -0.60 -22.67 3.82
CA THR A 78 0.66 -23.38 3.78
C THR A 78 1.77 -22.47 3.27
N SER A 79 2.99 -22.69 3.78
CA SER A 79 4.16 -21.88 3.43
C SER A 79 4.83 -22.29 2.12
N ASN A 80 4.36 -23.36 1.48
CA ASN A 80 5.04 -23.99 0.33
C ASN A 80 4.84 -23.24 -0.99
N GLN A 81 3.78 -22.43 -1.09
CA GLN A 81 3.46 -21.64 -2.29
C GLN A 81 3.75 -20.15 -2.10
N LEU A 82 4.44 -19.79 -1.02
CA LEU A 82 4.66 -18.40 -0.63
C LEU A 82 6.09 -17.96 -0.89
N THR A 83 6.22 -16.71 -1.33
CA THR A 83 7.49 -15.99 -1.38
C THR A 83 7.83 -15.44 0.00
N LYS A 84 9.13 -15.24 0.25
CA LYS A 84 9.63 -14.61 1.47
C LYS A 84 8.91 -13.28 1.75
N GLY A 85 8.54 -13.06 3.01
CA GLY A 85 7.82 -11.88 3.50
C GLY A 85 6.30 -12.01 3.48
N GLN A 86 5.72 -13.03 2.83
CA GLN A 86 4.27 -13.22 2.82
C GLN A 86 3.74 -13.75 4.15
N VAL A 87 2.63 -13.17 4.60
CA VAL A 87 1.88 -13.60 5.79
C VAL A 87 0.92 -14.73 5.42
N TYR A 88 0.80 -15.73 6.29
CA TYR A 88 -0.11 -16.87 6.12
C TYR A 88 -0.66 -17.35 7.45
N PHE A 89 -1.79 -18.06 7.40
CA PHE A 89 -2.42 -18.63 8.58
C PHE A 89 -2.11 -20.12 8.67
N ASP A 90 -1.28 -20.53 9.62
CA ASP A 90 -0.97 -21.94 9.83
C ASP A 90 -2.10 -22.61 10.62
N ARG A 91 -2.98 -23.31 9.89
CA ARG A 91 -4.14 -24.03 10.45
C ARG A 91 -3.77 -25.11 11.46
N SER A 92 -2.56 -25.67 11.40
CA SER A 92 -2.12 -26.70 12.36
C SER A 92 -1.79 -26.12 13.73
N THR A 93 -1.34 -24.85 13.77
CA THR A 93 -0.94 -24.19 15.01
C THR A 93 -1.92 -23.08 15.44
N GLY A 94 -2.85 -22.70 14.58
CA GLY A 94 -3.78 -21.60 14.83
C GLY A 94 -3.12 -20.22 14.84
N ASN A 95 -1.90 -20.11 14.30
CA ASN A 95 -1.09 -18.89 14.37
C ASN A 95 -0.95 -18.21 13.00
N LEU A 96 -0.88 -16.89 13.04
CA LEU A 96 -0.38 -16.09 11.92
C LEU A 96 1.14 -16.24 11.84
N LYS A 97 1.67 -16.49 10.64
CA LYS A 97 3.10 -16.68 10.40
C LYS A 97 3.56 -15.88 9.18
N VAL A 98 4.85 -15.62 9.10
CA VAL A 98 5.50 -15.02 7.93
C VAL A 98 6.41 -16.06 7.30
N LYS A 99 6.38 -16.19 5.97
CA LYS A 99 7.36 -16.98 5.24
C LYS A 99 8.71 -16.26 5.30
N LEU A 100 9.72 -16.89 5.90
CA LEU A 100 11.09 -16.37 5.96
C LEU A 100 11.93 -16.76 4.74
#